data_AF-A0A2E9TLF7-F1
#
_entry.id   AF-A0A2E9TLF7-F1
#
_cell.length_a   1.000
_cell.length_b   1.000
_cell.length_c   1.000
_cell.angle_alpha   90.00
_cell.angle_beta   90.00
_cell.angle_gamma   90.00
#
_symmetry.space_group_name_H-M   'P 1'
#
loop_
_entity.id
_entity.type
_entity.pdbx_description
1 polymer ?
#
loop_
_entity_poly.entity_id
_entity_poly.type
_entity_poly.pdbx_seq_one_letter_code
_entity_poly.pdbx_strand_id
1 'polypeptide(L)' 'MDKPNIVIEGREISPYQPPYIIAELSANHNGKLETALRIVEEAAKAGADAVKLQTYRPDT' A
#
# COMPACT_ATOMS: atom_id res chain seq x y z
N MET A 1 27.66 3.56 10.39
CA MET A 1 26.32 3.84 10.95
C MET A 1 25.39 2.75 10.45
N ASP A 2 24.67 2.10 11.35
CA ASP A 2 23.62 1.17 10.93
C ASP A 2 22.55 1.94 10.15
N LYS A 3 22.13 1.37 9.02
CA LYS A 3 21.03 1.93 8.23
C LYS A 3 19.70 1.49 8.83
N PRO A 4 18.66 2.35 8.82
CA PRO A 4 17.35 1.99 9.35
C PRO A 4 16.75 0.81 8.57
N ASN A 5 16.02 -0.05 9.27
CA ASN A 5 15.23 -1.14 8.71
C ASN A 5 13.86 -1.23 9.42
N ILE A 6 12.90 -1.87 8.76
CA ILE A 6 11.59 -2.24 9.32
C ILE A 6 11.15 -3.57 8.69
N VAL A 7 10.37 -4.36 9.42
CA VAL A 7 9.78 -5.61 8.90
C VAL A 7 8.26 -5.47 8.88
N ILE A 8 7.65 -5.71 7.72
CA ILE A 8 6.19 -5.72 7.52
C ILE A 8 5.83 -7.09 6.94
N GLU A 9 4.93 -7.84 7.59
CA GLU A 9 4.51 -9.20 7.15
C GLU A 9 5.69 -10.12 6.79
N GLY A 10 6.74 -10.11 7.60
CA GLY A 10 7.95 -10.92 7.38
C GLY A 10 8.88 -10.43 6.27
N ARG A 11 8.54 -9.34 5.56
CA ARG A 11 9.41 -8.70 4.57
C ARG A 11 10.22 -7.57 5.18
N GLU A 12 11.54 -7.66 5.07
CA GLU A 12 12.46 -6.59 5.45
C GLU A 12 12.42 -5.45 4.41
N ILE A 13 12.36 -4.22 4.90
CA ILE A 13 12.48 -2.99 4.13
C ILE A 13 13.75 -2.27 4.63
N SER A 14 14.78 -2.28 3.80
CA SER A 14 16.05 -1.62 4.08
C SER A 14 16.78 -1.26 2.78
N PRO A 15 17.84 -0.44 2.82
CA PRO A 15 18.63 -0.09 1.63
C PRO A 15 19.37 -1.27 0.97
N TYR A 16 19.31 -2.46 1.56
CA TYR A 16 19.93 -3.69 1.05
C TYR A 16 18.93 -4.65 0.39
N GLN A 17 17.63 -4.32 0.44
CA GLN A 17 16.54 -5.09 -0.14
C GLN A 17 16.01 -4.39 -1.41
N PRO A 18 15.30 -5.11 -2.30
CA PRO A 18 14.56 -4.47 -3.38
C PRO A 18 13.55 -3.43 -2.85
N PRO A 19 13.21 -2.39 -3.64
CA PRO A 19 12.21 -1.40 -3.24
C PRO A 19 10.90 -2.04 -2.79
N TYR A 20 10.28 -1.45 -1.76
CA TYR A 20 8.95 -1.84 -1.30
C TYR A 20 7.90 -0.95 -1.99
N ILE A 21 7.13 -1.52 -2.91
CA ILE A 21 6.20 -0.82 -3.77
C ILE A 21 4.82 -0.80 -3.13
N ILE A 22 4.32 0.42 -2.84
CA ILE A 22 2.99 0.63 -2.29
C ILE A 22 2.09 1.20 -3.39
N ALA A 23 1.03 0.46 -3.74
CA ALA A 23 0.00 0.96 -4.64
C ALA A 23 -0.95 1.92 -3.90
N GLU A 24 -1.06 3.15 -4.40
CA GLU A 24 -1.88 4.18 -3.78
C GLU A 24 -3.35 4.10 -4.25
N LEU A 25 -4.23 3.61 -3.38
CA LEU A 25 -5.67 3.56 -3.63
C LEU A 25 -6.34 4.89 -3.25
N SER A 26 -6.02 5.47 -2.08
CA SER A 26 -6.55 6.77 -1.63
C SER A 26 -8.09 6.85 -1.79
N ALA A 27 -8.64 7.92 -2.36
CA ALA A 27 -10.05 8.12 -2.68
C ALA A 27 -10.42 7.69 -4.11
N ASN A 28 -9.52 7.00 -4.83
CA ASN A 28 -9.76 6.59 -6.24
C ASN A 28 -10.91 5.58 -6.39
N HIS A 29 -11.40 5.03 -5.27
CA HIS A 29 -12.59 4.19 -5.24
C HIS A 29 -13.92 4.97 -5.30
N ASN A 30 -13.89 6.31 -5.21
CA ASN A 30 -15.08 7.18 -5.29
C ASN A 30 -16.22 6.76 -4.34
N GLY A 31 -15.88 6.31 -3.14
CA GLY A 31 -16.86 5.83 -2.14
C GLY A 31 -17.50 4.47 -2.46
N LYS A 32 -17.13 3.81 -3.56
CA LYS A 32 -17.68 2.50 -3.94
C LYS A 32 -16.78 1.37 -3.47
N LEU A 33 -17.34 0.43 -2.70
CA LEU A 33 -16.58 -0.72 -2.17
C LEU A 33 -16.09 -1.64 -3.29
N GLU A 34 -16.92 -1.88 -4.31
CA GLU A 34 -16.59 -2.76 -5.43
C GLU A 34 -15.40 -2.22 -6.23
N THR A 35 -15.34 -0.89 -6.41
CA THR A 35 -14.19 -0.25 -7.05
C THR A 35 -12.93 -0.40 -6.19
N ALA A 36 -13.04 -0.23 -4.86
CA ALA A 36 -11.90 -0.43 -3.97
C ALA A 36 -11.35 -1.85 -4.04
N LEU A 37 -12.23 -2.86 -4.00
CA LEU A 37 -11.85 -4.27 -4.11
C LEU A 37 -11.17 -4.58 -5.45
N ARG A 38 -11.69 -4.04 -6.56
CA ARG A 38 -11.05 -4.18 -7.88
C ARG A 38 -9.67 -3.56 -7.93
N ILE A 39 -9.46 -2.38 -7.33
CA ILE A 39 -8.14 -1.75 -7.29
C ILE A 39 -7.15 -2.63 -6.50
N VAL A 40 -7.58 -3.20 -5.37
CA VAL A 40 -6.74 -4.12 -4.58
C VAL A 40 -6.35 -5.36 -5.40
N GLU A 41 -7.30 -5.95 -6.13
CA GLU A 41 -7.04 -7.12 -6.97
C GLU A 41 -6.04 -6.81 -8.08
N GLU A 42 -6.19 -5.69 -8.79
CA GLU A 42 -5.27 -5.29 -9.85
C GLU A 42 -3.90 -4.88 -9.33
N ALA A 43 -3.82 -4.27 -8.14
CA ALA A 43 -2.54 -3.97 -7.48
C ALA A 43 -1.77 -5.25 -7.14
N ALA A 44 -2.45 -6.27 -6.62
CA ALA A 44 -1.85 -7.57 -6.36
C ALA A 44 -1.38 -8.26 -7.65
N LYS A 45 -2.19 -8.24 -8.72
CA LYS A 45 -1.80 -8.77 -10.05
C LYS A 45 -0.60 -8.05 -10.65
N ALA A 46 -0.46 -6.74 -10.41
CA ALA A 46 0.67 -5.94 -10.86
C ALA A 46 1.96 -6.17 -10.05
N GLY A 47 1.90 -6.92 -8.94
CA GLY A 47 3.04 -7.21 -8.09
C GLY A 47 3.35 -6.11 -7.08
N ALA A 48 2.36 -5.30 -6.67
CA ALA A 48 2.54 -4.38 -5.55
C ALA A 48 2.70 -5.15 -4.23
N ASP A 49 3.53 -4.63 -3.33
CA ASP A 49 3.83 -5.25 -2.05
C ASP A 49 2.78 -4.92 -0.99
N ALA A 50 2.14 -3.76 -1.12
CA ALA A 50 1.03 -3.34 -0.30
C ALA A 50 0.11 -2.37 -1.05
N VAL A 51 -1.09 -2.17 -0.49
CA VAL A 51 -2.00 -1.10 -0.88
C VAL A 51 -2.13 -0.11 0.27
N LYS A 52 -2.12 1.19 -0.03
CA LYS A 52 -2.38 2.25 0.95
C LYS A 52 -3.78 2.82 0.80
N LEU A 53 -4.55 2.74 1.89
CA LEU A 53 -5.83 3.41 2.07
C LEU A 53 -5.65 4.69 2.88
N GLN A 54 -6.49 5.70 2.61
CA GLN A 54 -6.58 6.91 3.43
C GLN A 54 -7.90 6.91 4.18
N THR A 55 -7.85 7.11 5.48
CA THR A 55 -9.03 7.31 6.31
C THR A 55 -9.26 8.80 6.50
N TYR A 56 -10.39 9.31 5.98
CA TYR A 56 -10.79 10.71 6.13
C TYR A 56 -12.21 10.78 6.67
N ARG A 57 -12.44 11.78 7.52
CA ARG A 57 -13.75 12.18 8.00
C ARG A 57 -13.91 13.66 7.66
N PRO A 58 -14.93 14.07 6.88
CA PRO A 58 -15.10 15.47 6.50
C PRO A 58 -15.15 16.47 7.65
N ASP A 59 -15.54 15.98 8.82
CA ASP A 59 -15.77 16.71 10.06
C ASP A 59 -14.55 16.78 11.00
N THR A 60 -13.42 16.15 10.66
CA THR A 60 -12.17 16.18 11.45
C THR A 60 -10.94 16.30 10.57
#